data_AF-A0A1F6IUK0-F1
#
_entry.id   AF-A0A1F6IUK0-F1
#
_cell.length_a   1.000
_cell.length_b   1.000
_cell.length_c   1.000
_cell.angle_alpha   90.00
_cell.angle_beta   90.00
_cell.angle_gamma   90.00
#
_symmetry.space_group_name_H-M   'P 1'
#
loop_
_entity.id
_entity.type
_entity.pdbx_description
1 polymer ?
#
loop_
_entity_poly.entity_id
_entity_poly.type
_entity_poly.pdbx_seq_one_letter_code
_entity_poly.pdbx_strand_id
1 'polypeptide(L)'
;MKRGLWNKRMPTLLAFLLLFISIWVTSYLIQTGVIFTGQATPDKTPQNVRIANITGSSFTVAFTTNGKASSGLSVEEVGKNPYLVLDDRDKETGGQTEFYSHYITVSDLSPQTSYNFTIIADGETYQNGDQKYFVRTGPKLNEAPSSQKPIVGRGLLPDGQAALDTIVELQIQGAQKIVALTSDDGKFTIQTNSIRKADLSGYSKLEPETLITLTLRRQDLSSTIQTLLKNIETLAVASLSQDYDFTDVTEVEISTESSILRAPTPKIIPGTIRISTPRENESFVDSKPLFRGTALPNQKVRIKIESEIIIDEVTSDSNGVWTYRPPLSIPPGQHKITIETIDSFGVSKILTQNFAVFAQGSQVAESATPSATPTKTPTPTTPKPTATPTVAPVLSPIATPTLTSLPSITVSPTKIPVITPAPPGNTSSLILTVISVLLIFAGSALLFVL
;
A
#
# COMPACT_ATOMS: atom_id res chain seq x y z
N MET A 1 8.56 -10.81 70.78
CA MET A 1 9.68 -10.31 69.96
C MET A 1 10.23 -11.46 69.11
N LYS A 2 9.80 -11.58 67.85
CA LYS A 2 10.36 -12.59 66.91
C LYS A 2 11.63 -12.00 66.31
N ARG A 3 12.80 -12.56 66.64
CA ARG A 3 14.08 -12.19 66.03
C ARG A 3 14.04 -12.64 64.57
N GLY A 4 14.00 -11.69 63.63
CA GLY A 4 14.00 -11.96 62.20
C GLY A 4 15.30 -12.65 61.75
N LEU A 5 15.23 -13.36 60.62
CA LEU A 5 16.31 -14.16 60.03
C LEU A 5 17.62 -13.39 59.75
N TRP A 6 17.63 -12.07 59.91
CA TRP A 6 18.76 -11.18 59.66
C TRP A 6 19.83 -11.14 60.75
N ASN A 7 19.63 -11.78 61.91
CA ASN A 7 20.63 -11.84 62.99
C ASN A 7 21.41 -13.18 63.07
N LYS A 8 21.34 -14.03 62.05
CA LYS A 8 22.16 -15.26 61.98
C LYS A 8 23.34 -15.02 61.03
N ARG A 9 24.58 -15.16 61.55
CA ARG A 9 25.78 -15.21 60.71
C ARG A 9 25.58 -16.31 59.68
N MET A 10 25.71 -15.98 58.40
CA MET A 10 25.67 -17.02 57.37
C MET A 10 26.89 -17.92 57.54
N PRO A 11 26.73 -19.26 57.56
CA PRO A 11 27.86 -20.17 57.55
C PRO A 11 28.74 -19.84 56.34
N THR A 12 30.05 -19.67 56.56
CA THR A 12 31.02 -19.27 55.54
C THR A 12 30.93 -20.11 54.27
N LEU A 13 30.63 -21.41 54.43
CA LEU A 13 30.44 -22.34 53.33
C LEU A 13 29.25 -21.97 52.42
N LEU A 14 28.15 -21.45 52.98
CA LEU A 14 26.98 -21.03 52.20
C LEU A 14 27.27 -19.74 51.41
N ALA A 15 28.05 -18.84 51.99
CA ALA A 15 28.54 -17.63 51.33
C ALA A 15 29.42 -17.96 50.12
N PHE A 16 30.37 -18.88 50.28
CA PHE A 16 31.22 -19.35 49.18
C PHE A 16 30.40 -20.09 48.11
N LEU A 17 29.43 -20.92 48.49
CA LEU A 17 28.56 -21.60 47.53
C LEU A 17 27.81 -20.61 46.62
N LEU A 18 27.22 -19.57 47.20
CA LEU A 18 26.50 -18.54 46.43
C LEU A 18 27.43 -17.75 45.50
N LEU A 19 28.66 -17.46 45.95
CA LEU A 19 29.68 -16.82 45.12
C LEU A 19 30.07 -17.71 43.93
N PHE A 20 30.28 -19.01 44.15
CA PHE A 20 30.61 -19.94 43.06
C PHE A 20 29.46 -20.09 42.06
N ILE A 21 28.22 -20.14 42.55
CA ILE A 21 27.04 -20.19 41.68
C ILE A 21 26.94 -18.91 40.84
N SER A 22 27.16 -17.72 41.42
CA SER A 22 27.06 -16.47 40.66
C SER A 22 28.17 -16.34 39.60
N ILE A 23 29.41 -16.73 39.93
CA ILE A 23 30.52 -16.75 38.98
C ILE A 23 30.24 -17.77 37.87
N TRP A 24 29.74 -18.96 38.22
CA TRP A 24 29.40 -19.99 37.25
C TRP A 24 28.28 -19.57 36.30
N VAL A 25 27.19 -19.00 36.82
CA VAL A 25 26.08 -18.47 36.01
C VAL A 25 26.57 -17.35 35.09
N THR A 26 27.39 -16.44 35.60
CA THR A 26 27.94 -15.33 34.80
C THR A 26 28.85 -15.85 33.68
N SER A 27 29.74 -16.78 33.99
CA SER A 27 30.62 -17.43 33.01
C SER A 27 29.82 -18.21 31.96
N TYR A 28 28.78 -18.94 32.39
CA TYR A 28 27.88 -19.66 31.50
C TYR A 28 27.12 -18.73 30.56
N LEU A 29 26.60 -17.59 31.05
CA LEU A 29 25.92 -16.59 30.22
C LEU A 29 26.87 -15.89 29.24
N ILE A 30 28.15 -15.69 29.62
CA ILE A 30 29.19 -15.15 28.72
C ILE A 30 29.56 -16.17 27.63
N GLN A 31 29.73 -17.44 27.98
CA GLN A 31 30.08 -18.50 27.02
C GLN A 31 28.94 -18.86 26.07
N THR A 32 27.70 -18.83 26.56
CA THR A 32 26.52 -19.14 25.73
C THR A 32 26.17 -18.02 24.75
N GLY A 33 26.71 -16.81 24.97
CA GLY A 33 26.43 -15.64 24.15
C GLY A 33 24.95 -15.28 24.24
N VAL A 34 24.60 -14.28 25.06
CA VAL A 34 23.24 -13.73 25.04
C VAL A 34 23.05 -13.05 23.68
N ILE A 35 22.48 -13.77 22.72
CA ILE A 35 22.10 -13.22 21.42
C ILE A 35 20.88 -12.33 21.68
N PHE A 36 21.11 -11.04 21.86
CA PHE A 36 20.04 -10.06 21.72
C PHE A 36 19.66 -10.04 20.25
N THR A 37 18.62 -10.79 19.89
CA THR A 37 17.94 -10.63 18.60
C THR A 37 17.17 -9.32 18.66
N GLY A 38 17.89 -8.20 18.49
CA GLY A 38 17.24 -6.93 18.14
C GLY A 38 16.56 -7.13 16.80
N GLN A 39 15.24 -7.30 16.78
CA GLN A 39 14.48 -7.15 15.55
C GLN A 39 14.56 -5.67 15.18
N ALA A 40 15.14 -5.36 14.01
CA ALA A 40 15.05 -4.01 13.48
C ALA A 40 13.56 -3.66 13.31
N THR A 41 13.12 -2.58 13.95
CA THR A 41 11.76 -2.05 13.71
C THR A 41 11.65 -1.68 12.23
N PRO A 42 10.49 -1.93 11.59
CA PRO A 42 10.29 -1.58 10.19
C PRO A 42 10.61 -0.10 9.93
N ASP A 43 11.25 0.20 8.80
CA ASP A 43 11.66 1.56 8.45
C ASP A 43 10.44 2.49 8.34
N LYS A 44 10.42 3.56 9.14
CA LYS A 44 9.37 4.59 9.15
C LYS A 44 9.77 5.85 8.37
N THR A 45 10.86 5.80 7.62
CA THR A 45 11.29 6.90 6.75
C THR A 45 10.24 7.12 5.66
N PRO A 46 9.77 8.36 5.44
CA PRO A 46 8.89 8.68 4.32
C PRO A 46 9.50 8.26 2.98
N GLN A 47 8.70 7.63 2.14
CA GLN A 47 9.04 7.19 0.79
C GLN A 47 7.96 7.66 -0.18
N ASN A 48 8.31 7.75 -1.47
CA ASN A 48 7.37 8.11 -2.52
C ASN A 48 6.62 9.43 -2.27
N VAL A 49 7.28 10.44 -1.71
CA VAL A 49 6.65 11.73 -1.40
C VAL A 49 6.08 12.36 -2.68
N ARG A 50 4.81 12.79 -2.61
CA ARG A 50 4.08 13.47 -3.68
C ARG A 50 3.45 14.73 -3.14
N ILE A 51 3.58 15.81 -3.91
CA ILE A 51 2.84 17.05 -3.74
C ILE A 51 1.86 17.10 -4.91
N ALA A 52 0.57 17.17 -4.61
CA ALA A 52 -0.51 16.99 -5.57
C ALA A 52 -1.76 17.78 -5.14
N ASN A 53 -2.84 17.68 -5.93
CA ASN A 53 -4.13 18.33 -5.65
C ASN A 53 -4.00 19.85 -5.41
N ILE A 54 -3.12 20.52 -6.15
CA ILE A 54 -2.79 21.91 -5.91
C ILE A 54 -3.96 22.79 -6.41
N THR A 55 -4.44 23.66 -5.53
CA THR A 55 -5.44 24.67 -5.85
C THR A 55 -4.89 26.07 -5.55
N GLY A 56 -5.75 27.09 -5.64
CA GLY A 56 -5.40 28.43 -5.18
C GLY A 56 -5.37 28.57 -3.66
N SER A 57 -5.89 27.60 -2.91
CA SER A 57 -6.03 27.70 -1.45
C SER A 57 -5.68 26.41 -0.71
N SER A 58 -5.14 25.41 -1.42
CA SER A 58 -4.75 24.14 -0.82
C SER A 58 -3.72 23.37 -1.65
N PHE A 59 -3.07 22.41 -1.02
CA PHE A 59 -2.35 21.32 -1.67
C PHE A 59 -2.42 20.07 -0.77
N THR A 60 -2.13 18.90 -1.33
CA THR A 60 -2.03 17.66 -0.59
C THR A 60 -0.61 17.11 -0.68
N VAL A 61 -0.08 16.63 0.45
CA VAL A 61 1.13 15.81 0.51
C VAL A 61 0.73 14.37 0.79
N ALA A 62 1.19 13.46 -0.05
CA ALA A 62 0.97 12.04 0.12
C ALA A 62 2.30 11.27 0.07
N PHE A 63 2.47 10.28 0.94
CA PHE A 63 3.68 9.45 0.99
C PHE A 63 3.43 8.13 1.73
N THR A 64 4.35 7.17 1.62
CA THR A 64 4.27 5.87 2.30
C THR A 64 5.44 5.66 3.25
N THR A 65 5.27 4.76 4.22
CA THR A 65 6.32 4.25 5.12
C THR A 65 6.27 2.72 5.14
N ASN A 66 7.41 2.05 5.38
CA ASN A 66 7.44 0.59 5.44
C ASN A 66 6.92 0.05 6.77
N GLY A 67 7.05 0.82 7.85
CA GLY A 67 6.36 0.62 9.13
C GLY A 67 5.19 1.58 9.29
N LYS A 68 4.19 1.22 10.10
CA LYS A 68 3.14 2.18 10.48
C LYS A 68 3.74 3.32 11.29
N ALA A 69 3.37 4.55 10.97
CA ALA A 69 3.84 5.75 11.67
C ALA A 69 2.68 6.70 11.96
N SER A 70 2.77 7.48 13.02
CA SER A 70 1.97 8.71 13.13
C SER A 70 2.62 9.81 12.28
N SER A 71 1.85 10.70 11.67
CA SER A 71 2.43 11.73 10.80
C SER A 71 1.68 13.06 10.75
N GLY A 72 2.45 14.12 10.48
CA GLY A 72 1.98 15.44 10.09
C GLY A 72 3.00 16.19 9.25
N LEU A 73 2.68 17.44 8.90
CA LEU A 73 3.57 18.38 8.25
C LEU A 73 3.81 19.58 9.16
N SER A 74 5.05 20.05 9.22
CA SER A 74 5.34 21.41 9.69
C SER A 74 5.39 22.31 8.46
N VAL A 75 4.39 23.18 8.30
CA VAL A 75 4.21 24.04 7.13
C VAL A 75 4.50 25.48 7.49
N GLU A 76 5.23 26.19 6.65
CA GLU A 76 5.49 27.62 6.81
C GLU A 76 5.24 28.37 5.50
N GLU A 77 4.57 29.52 5.62
CA GLU A 77 4.61 30.54 4.58
C GLU A 77 5.90 31.34 4.76
N VAL A 78 6.56 31.71 3.66
CA VAL A 78 7.81 32.47 3.72
C VAL A 78 7.63 33.74 4.57
N GLY A 79 8.38 33.86 5.67
CA GLY A 79 8.32 34.99 6.60
C GLY A 79 7.27 34.89 7.72
N LYS A 80 6.56 33.76 7.84
CA LYS A 80 5.64 33.48 8.95
C LYS A 80 6.14 32.30 9.79
N ASN A 81 5.58 32.16 11.00
CA ASN A 81 5.87 31.03 11.86
C ASN A 81 5.29 29.73 11.27
N PRO A 82 5.99 28.59 11.46
CA PRO A 82 5.47 27.30 11.03
C PRO A 82 4.27 26.88 11.88
N TYR A 83 3.38 26.09 11.29
CA TYR A 83 2.23 25.47 11.95
C TYR A 83 2.14 23.98 11.58
N LEU A 84 1.53 23.20 12.48
CA LEU A 84 1.38 21.75 12.31
C LEU A 84 0.08 21.44 11.55
N VAL A 85 0.17 20.53 10.59
CA VAL A 85 -0.99 19.95 9.89
C VAL A 85 -0.93 18.43 10.05
N LEU A 86 -1.96 17.84 10.65
CA LEU A 86 -2.06 16.39 10.85
C LEU A 86 -2.58 15.68 9.60
N ASP A 87 -2.36 14.36 9.52
CA ASP A 87 -3.05 13.48 8.57
C ASP A 87 -4.56 13.72 8.58
N ASP A 88 -5.18 13.73 7.40
CA ASP A 88 -6.60 14.09 7.24
C ASP A 88 -7.51 13.24 8.11
N ARG A 89 -7.14 11.98 8.38
CA ARG A 89 -7.90 11.06 9.25
C ARG A 89 -7.81 11.38 10.73
N ASP A 90 -6.81 12.16 11.15
CA ASP A 90 -6.57 12.51 12.55
C ASP A 90 -6.94 13.97 12.87
N LYS A 91 -7.29 14.79 11.88
CA LYS A 91 -7.59 16.22 12.08
C LYS A 91 -8.76 16.50 13.02
N GLU A 92 -9.82 15.70 12.95
CA GLU A 92 -11.02 15.88 13.78
C GLU A 92 -10.80 15.41 15.22
N THR A 93 -10.04 14.34 15.39
CA THR A 93 -9.81 13.69 16.68
C THR A 93 -8.60 14.27 17.42
N GLY A 94 -7.69 14.94 16.71
CA GLY A 94 -6.36 15.28 17.22
C GLY A 94 -5.52 14.05 17.50
N GLY A 95 -5.85 12.92 16.87
CA GLY A 95 -5.24 11.62 17.08
C GLY A 95 -3.80 11.53 16.59
N GLN A 96 -3.13 10.44 16.96
CA GLN A 96 -1.82 10.05 16.43
C GLN A 96 -1.91 8.61 15.93
N THR A 97 -2.88 8.37 15.05
CA THR A 97 -3.12 7.02 14.54
C THR A 97 -1.96 6.62 13.62
N GLU A 98 -1.50 5.37 13.74
CA GLU A 98 -0.39 4.90 12.91
C GLU A 98 -0.88 4.26 11.60
N PHE A 99 -0.39 4.76 10.46
CA PHE A 99 -0.75 4.32 9.11
C PHE A 99 0.48 3.96 8.28
N TYR A 100 0.30 3.19 7.20
CA TYR A 100 1.35 2.94 6.19
C TYR A 100 1.39 4.01 5.10
N SER A 101 0.23 4.60 4.81
CA SER A 101 0.10 5.68 3.85
C SER A 101 -0.32 6.94 4.59
N HIS A 102 0.20 8.09 4.18
CA HIS A 102 -0.11 9.39 4.77
C HIS A 102 -0.72 10.29 3.72
N TYR A 103 -1.85 10.92 4.07
CA TYR A 103 -2.59 11.81 3.17
C TYR A 103 -2.93 13.08 3.94
N ILE A 104 -2.23 14.17 3.61
CA ILE A 104 -2.24 15.39 4.41
C ILE A 104 -2.60 16.58 3.52
N THR A 105 -3.81 17.10 3.69
CA THR A 105 -4.29 18.29 2.96
C THR A 105 -3.97 19.55 3.75
N VAL A 106 -3.25 20.49 3.15
CA VAL A 106 -3.05 21.82 3.73
C VAL A 106 -4.07 22.76 3.09
N SER A 107 -4.93 23.38 3.90
CA SER A 107 -6.02 24.27 3.45
C SER A 107 -5.80 25.72 3.87
N ASP A 108 -6.74 26.59 3.48
CA ASP A 108 -6.79 28.01 3.90
C ASP A 108 -5.55 28.82 3.49
N LEU A 109 -4.97 28.45 2.35
CA LEU A 109 -3.78 29.08 1.80
C LEU A 109 -4.12 30.28 0.91
N SER A 110 -3.13 31.15 0.73
CA SER A 110 -3.24 32.28 -0.20
C SER A 110 -2.92 31.84 -1.64
N PRO A 111 -3.62 32.34 -2.67
CA PRO A 111 -3.31 32.05 -4.07
C PRO A 111 -1.95 32.58 -4.51
N GLN A 112 -1.29 31.84 -5.39
CA GLN A 112 0.03 32.17 -5.97
C GLN A 112 1.14 32.40 -4.94
N THR A 113 0.99 31.83 -3.74
CA THR A 113 1.91 31.95 -2.60
C THR A 113 2.75 30.69 -2.43
N SER A 114 3.99 30.88 -2.04
CA SER A 114 4.96 29.81 -1.81
C SER A 114 4.97 29.37 -0.35
N TYR A 115 4.99 28.05 -0.14
CA TYR A 115 5.05 27.41 1.16
C TYR A 115 6.21 26.41 1.20
N ASN A 116 6.91 26.39 2.32
CA ASN A 116 7.88 25.34 2.63
C ASN A 116 7.29 24.40 3.66
N PHE A 117 7.70 23.13 3.64
CA PHE A 117 7.31 22.21 4.71
C PHE A 117 8.36 21.13 4.97
N THR A 118 8.29 20.55 6.16
CA THR A 118 8.95 19.29 6.52
C THR A 118 7.91 18.25 6.87
N ILE A 119 8.26 16.98 6.67
CA ILE A 119 7.43 15.84 7.06
C ILE A 119 7.82 15.43 8.47
N ILE A 120 6.84 15.26 9.35
CA ILE A 120 7.03 14.64 10.67
C ILE A 120 6.45 13.24 10.59
N ALA A 121 7.28 12.21 10.80
CA ALA A 121 6.84 10.83 10.86
C ALA A 121 7.44 10.15 12.09
N ASP A 122 6.57 9.66 12.97
CA ASP A 122 6.91 9.04 14.25
C ASP A 122 7.84 9.90 15.12
N GLY A 123 7.56 11.21 15.18
CA GLY A 123 8.35 12.18 15.95
C GLY A 123 9.64 12.65 15.25
N GLU A 124 10.04 12.02 14.15
CA GLU A 124 11.24 12.39 13.39
C GLU A 124 10.89 13.35 12.24
N THR A 125 11.79 14.30 11.97
CA THR A 125 11.59 15.30 10.92
C THR A 125 12.41 15.00 9.67
N TYR A 126 11.76 15.07 8.50
CA TYR A 126 12.34 14.75 7.20
C TYR A 126 12.16 15.93 6.24
N GLN A 127 13.18 16.14 5.42
CA GLN A 127 13.24 17.18 4.41
C GLN A 127 13.71 16.60 3.06
N ASN A 128 13.77 17.41 2.02
CA ASN A 128 14.16 17.01 0.68
C ASN A 128 15.67 17.25 0.44
N GLY A 129 16.51 16.26 0.72
CA GLY A 129 17.96 16.46 0.74
C GLY A 129 18.36 17.47 1.82
N ASP A 130 19.02 18.55 1.44
CA ASP A 130 19.42 19.63 2.35
C ASP A 130 18.38 20.78 2.44
N GLN A 131 17.24 20.66 1.74
CA GLN A 131 16.23 21.70 1.63
C GLN A 131 14.88 21.22 2.14
N LYS A 132 14.07 22.15 2.68
CA LYS A 132 12.64 21.87 2.94
C LYS A 132 11.94 21.55 1.63
N TYR A 133 10.86 20.79 1.70
CA TYR A 133 9.97 20.64 0.56
C TYR A 133 9.33 22.00 0.22
N PHE A 134 9.07 22.21 -1.07
CA PHE A 134 8.54 23.47 -1.58
C PHE A 134 7.31 23.23 -2.44
N VAL A 135 6.31 24.09 -2.29
CA VAL A 135 5.13 24.13 -3.14
C VAL A 135 4.64 25.57 -3.32
N ARG A 136 4.08 25.87 -4.50
CA ARG A 136 3.40 27.14 -4.75
C ARG A 136 1.95 26.87 -5.14
N THR A 137 1.02 27.54 -4.47
CA THR A 137 -0.41 27.45 -4.82
C THR A 137 -0.68 28.08 -6.19
N GLY A 138 -1.75 27.63 -6.86
CA GLY A 138 -2.18 28.18 -8.13
C GLY A 138 -2.87 29.54 -7.99
N PRO A 139 -3.25 30.18 -9.11
CA PRO A 139 -4.15 31.33 -9.08
C PRO A 139 -5.55 30.94 -8.61
N LYS A 140 -6.30 31.94 -8.12
CA LYS A 140 -7.75 31.81 -7.96
C LYS A 140 -8.37 31.71 -9.36
N LEU A 141 -9.15 30.66 -9.61
CA LEU A 141 -9.87 30.48 -10.87
C LEU A 141 -11.27 31.07 -10.71
N ASN A 142 -11.72 31.82 -11.71
CA ASN A 142 -13.06 32.40 -11.77
C ASN A 142 -13.97 31.64 -12.75
N GLU A 143 -13.42 30.73 -13.54
CA GLU A 143 -14.16 29.81 -14.40
C GLU A 143 -14.80 28.70 -13.55
N ALA A 144 -15.95 28.18 -14.02
CA ALA A 144 -16.56 27.02 -13.40
C ALA A 144 -15.76 25.75 -13.74
N PRO A 145 -15.66 24.77 -12.81
CA PRO A 145 -15.06 23.46 -13.11
C PRO A 145 -15.73 22.77 -14.31
N SER A 146 -14.96 21.98 -15.05
CA SER A 146 -15.47 21.24 -16.20
C SER A 146 -16.47 20.16 -15.78
N SER A 147 -17.53 19.95 -16.57
CA SER A 147 -18.44 18.82 -16.33
C SER A 147 -17.79 17.53 -16.82
N GLN A 148 -17.28 16.71 -15.91
CA GLN A 148 -16.60 15.46 -16.21
C GLN A 148 -16.94 14.40 -15.16
N LYS A 149 -17.06 13.13 -15.59
CA LYS A 149 -17.34 12.01 -14.69
C LYS A 149 -16.13 11.72 -13.79
N PRO A 150 -16.34 11.46 -12.49
CA PRO A 150 -15.26 11.08 -11.61
C PRO A 150 -14.66 9.74 -12.03
N ILE A 151 -13.37 9.56 -11.72
CA ILE A 151 -12.71 8.25 -11.80
C ILE A 151 -13.01 7.51 -10.50
N VAL A 152 -13.61 6.34 -10.62
CA VAL A 152 -13.92 5.47 -9.48
C VAL A 152 -13.21 4.13 -9.68
N GLY A 153 -12.81 3.51 -8.58
CA GLY A 153 -12.17 2.20 -8.64
C GLY A 153 -12.05 1.56 -7.27
N ARG A 154 -11.46 0.36 -7.25
CA ARG A 154 -11.22 -0.41 -6.03
C ARG A 154 -9.85 -1.08 -6.08
N GLY A 155 -9.05 -0.86 -5.05
CA GLY A 155 -7.79 -1.56 -4.82
C GLY A 155 -7.98 -2.77 -3.90
N LEU A 156 -7.26 -3.86 -4.18
CA LEU A 156 -7.16 -5.04 -3.33
C LEU A 156 -5.71 -5.33 -2.98
N LEU A 157 -5.49 -5.91 -1.81
CA LEU A 157 -4.22 -6.49 -1.43
C LEU A 157 -3.96 -7.78 -2.25
N PRO A 158 -2.72 -8.31 -2.25
CA PRO A 158 -2.39 -9.55 -2.95
C PRO A 158 -3.22 -10.77 -2.51
N ASP A 159 -3.72 -10.77 -1.27
CA ASP A 159 -4.60 -11.80 -0.71
C ASP A 159 -6.09 -11.63 -1.10
N GLY A 160 -6.41 -10.59 -1.88
CA GLY A 160 -7.78 -10.28 -2.32
C GLY A 160 -8.61 -9.49 -1.31
N GLN A 161 -8.08 -9.13 -0.15
CA GLN A 161 -8.75 -8.23 0.79
C GLN A 161 -8.79 -6.80 0.28
N ALA A 162 -9.72 -6.00 0.82
CA ALA A 162 -9.78 -4.57 0.55
C ALA A 162 -8.44 -3.89 0.88
N ALA A 163 -7.88 -3.15 -0.07
CA ALA A 163 -6.68 -2.34 0.18
C ALA A 163 -7.07 -1.00 0.79
N LEU A 164 -7.44 -1.00 2.07
CA LEU A 164 -7.54 0.22 2.86
C LEU A 164 -6.17 0.90 3.00
N ASP A 165 -6.16 2.19 3.34
CA ASP A 165 -4.92 2.93 3.62
C ASP A 165 -3.93 2.88 2.44
N THR A 166 -4.45 3.04 1.22
CA THR A 166 -3.68 2.98 -0.03
C THR A 166 -3.78 4.31 -0.76
N ILE A 167 -2.63 4.89 -1.11
CA ILE A 167 -2.58 6.09 -1.95
C ILE A 167 -2.81 5.69 -3.40
N VAL A 168 -3.69 6.41 -4.08
CA VAL A 168 -3.94 6.31 -5.51
C VAL A 168 -3.47 7.59 -6.19
N GLU A 169 -2.38 7.52 -6.94
CA GLU A 169 -1.84 8.63 -7.74
C GLU A 169 -2.38 8.53 -9.16
N LEU A 170 -3.03 9.60 -9.65
CA LEU A 170 -3.46 9.77 -11.03
C LEU A 170 -2.50 10.72 -11.75
N GLN A 171 -1.94 10.24 -12.86
CA GLN A 171 -1.10 11.00 -13.77
C GLN A 171 -1.76 11.12 -15.13
N ILE A 172 -1.82 12.35 -15.64
CA ILE A 172 -2.34 12.68 -16.96
C ILE A 172 -1.35 13.65 -17.61
N GLN A 173 -1.02 13.44 -18.87
CA GLN A 173 -0.14 14.35 -19.60
C GLN A 173 -0.75 15.76 -19.65
N GLY A 174 0.04 16.78 -19.28
CA GLY A 174 -0.39 18.18 -19.31
C GLY A 174 -1.29 18.63 -18.16
N ALA A 175 -1.65 17.74 -17.23
CA ALA A 175 -2.40 18.08 -16.02
C ALA A 175 -1.52 18.04 -14.77
N GLN A 176 -2.02 18.60 -13.66
CA GLN A 176 -1.40 18.42 -12.36
C GLN A 176 -1.47 16.95 -11.90
N LYS A 177 -0.58 16.58 -10.97
CA LYS A 177 -0.70 15.30 -10.26
C LYS A 177 -1.88 15.33 -9.30
N ILE A 178 -2.62 14.23 -9.26
CA ILE A 178 -3.75 14.06 -8.35
C ILE A 178 -3.50 12.84 -7.48
N VAL A 179 -3.82 12.95 -6.21
CA VAL A 179 -3.74 11.83 -5.26
C VAL A 179 -5.08 11.68 -4.54
N ALA A 180 -5.45 10.44 -4.24
CA ALA A 180 -6.57 10.09 -3.40
C ALA A 180 -6.16 8.99 -2.42
N LEU A 181 -6.98 8.76 -1.40
CA LEU A 181 -6.82 7.68 -0.45
C LEU A 181 -7.99 6.70 -0.58
N THR A 182 -7.74 5.40 -0.45
CA THR A 182 -8.81 4.40 -0.43
C THR A 182 -9.59 4.43 0.88
N SER A 183 -10.89 4.12 0.80
CA SER A 183 -11.76 3.81 1.93
C SER A 183 -11.44 2.45 2.56
N ASP A 184 -12.11 2.14 3.66
CA ASP A 184 -12.03 0.86 4.38
C ASP A 184 -12.34 -0.36 3.50
N ASP A 185 -13.26 -0.24 2.55
CA ASP A 185 -13.60 -1.28 1.57
C ASP A 185 -12.69 -1.28 0.32
N GLY A 186 -11.63 -0.46 0.32
CA GLY A 186 -10.63 -0.36 -0.74
C GLY A 186 -11.07 0.48 -1.95
N LYS A 187 -12.24 1.12 -1.89
CA LYS A 187 -12.70 2.00 -2.98
C LYS A 187 -11.97 3.33 -2.96
N PHE A 188 -11.88 3.97 -4.12
CA PHE A 188 -11.41 5.34 -4.23
C PHE A 188 -12.26 6.11 -5.24
N THR A 189 -12.24 7.44 -5.12
CA THR A 189 -12.88 8.35 -6.06
C THR A 189 -11.96 9.54 -6.29
N ILE A 190 -11.69 9.83 -7.57
CA ILE A 190 -10.92 10.99 -7.99
C ILE A 190 -11.86 11.90 -8.79
N GLN A 191 -12.12 13.09 -8.25
CA GLN A 191 -12.95 14.09 -8.91
C GLN A 191 -12.17 14.73 -10.07
N THR A 192 -12.59 14.48 -11.30
CA THR A 192 -11.87 14.96 -12.50
C THR A 192 -12.20 16.40 -12.87
N ASN A 193 -13.37 16.90 -12.46
CA ASN A 193 -13.86 18.25 -12.77
C ASN A 193 -12.92 19.37 -12.27
N SER A 194 -12.20 19.11 -11.18
CA SER A 194 -11.37 20.09 -10.48
C SER A 194 -9.88 19.92 -10.79
N ILE A 195 -9.52 18.99 -11.68
CA ILE A 195 -8.14 18.78 -12.10
C ILE A 195 -7.68 20.01 -12.87
N ARG A 196 -6.57 20.62 -12.44
CA ARG A 196 -5.96 21.75 -13.13
C ARG A 196 -4.95 21.28 -14.17
N LYS A 197 -4.64 22.18 -15.10
CA LYS A 197 -3.48 22.07 -15.99
C LYS A 197 -2.19 21.99 -15.18
N ALA A 198 -1.12 21.48 -15.78
CA ALA A 198 0.18 21.35 -15.12
C ALA A 198 0.74 22.70 -14.61
N ASP A 199 0.39 23.82 -15.27
CA ASP A 199 0.74 25.18 -14.87
C ASP A 199 -0.24 25.82 -13.87
N LEU A 200 -1.27 25.08 -13.47
CA LEU A 200 -2.35 25.49 -12.55
C LEU A 200 -3.24 26.65 -13.04
N SER A 201 -3.06 27.12 -14.28
CA SER A 201 -3.68 28.34 -14.82
C SER A 201 -5.18 28.24 -15.08
N GLY A 202 -5.70 27.02 -15.16
CA GLY A 202 -7.12 26.73 -15.37
C GLY A 202 -7.42 25.25 -15.18
N TYR A 203 -8.69 24.87 -15.37
CA TYR A 203 -9.11 23.47 -15.34
C TYR A 203 -8.66 22.72 -16.60
N SER A 204 -8.29 21.45 -16.42
CA SER A 204 -7.98 20.51 -17.50
C SER A 204 -9.27 19.92 -18.02
N LYS A 205 -9.53 20.10 -19.33
CA LYS A 205 -10.59 19.37 -20.02
C LYS A 205 -10.05 18.03 -20.50
N LEU A 206 -10.55 16.94 -19.95
CA LEU A 206 -10.12 15.59 -20.34
C LEU A 206 -11.08 15.03 -21.38
N GLU A 207 -10.52 14.45 -22.45
CA GLU A 207 -11.28 13.82 -23.52
C GLU A 207 -11.32 12.29 -23.29
N PRO A 208 -12.34 11.56 -23.81
CA PRO A 208 -12.49 10.11 -23.58
C PRO A 208 -11.25 9.28 -23.97
N GLU A 209 -10.52 9.70 -25.02
CA GLU A 209 -9.29 9.04 -25.51
C GLU A 209 -8.02 9.47 -24.75
N THR A 210 -8.15 10.26 -23.68
CA THR A 210 -6.99 10.70 -22.91
C THR A 210 -6.38 9.52 -22.17
N LEU A 211 -5.09 9.29 -22.40
CA LEU A 211 -4.30 8.30 -21.67
C LEU A 211 -4.11 8.75 -20.23
N ILE A 212 -4.41 7.84 -19.30
CA ILE A 212 -4.23 8.05 -17.87
C ILE A 212 -3.41 6.91 -17.27
N THR A 213 -2.66 7.24 -16.22
CA THR A 213 -1.94 6.26 -15.42
C THR A 213 -2.38 6.40 -13.96
N LEU A 214 -2.91 5.33 -13.39
CA LEU A 214 -3.19 5.22 -11.96
C LEU A 214 -2.08 4.41 -11.31
N THR A 215 -1.59 4.86 -10.17
CA THR A 215 -0.59 4.13 -9.38
C THR A 215 -1.11 3.96 -7.96
N LEU A 216 -1.33 2.72 -7.54
CA LEU A 216 -1.71 2.38 -6.18
C LEU A 216 -0.45 2.06 -5.39
N ARG A 217 -0.31 2.62 -4.18
CA ARG A 217 0.85 2.39 -3.29
C ARG A 217 0.42 2.27 -1.83
N ARG A 218 0.99 1.28 -1.16
CA ARG A 218 0.85 1.07 0.29
C ARG A 218 2.08 0.31 0.77
N GLN A 219 2.77 0.81 1.80
CA GLN A 219 4.00 0.18 2.27
C GLN A 219 5.01 -0.01 1.12
N ASP A 220 5.43 -1.24 0.87
CA ASP A 220 6.30 -1.71 -0.22
C ASP A 220 5.52 -2.25 -1.42
N LEU A 221 4.20 -2.32 -1.33
CA LEU A 221 3.31 -2.78 -2.38
C LEU A 221 2.97 -1.65 -3.36
N SER A 222 2.96 -1.98 -4.65
CA SER A 222 2.56 -1.06 -5.71
C SER A 222 1.96 -1.78 -6.91
N SER A 223 1.05 -1.07 -7.59
CA SER A 223 0.46 -1.49 -8.86
C SER A 223 0.25 -0.26 -9.74
N THR A 224 0.54 -0.39 -11.02
CA THR A 224 0.32 0.62 -12.04
C THR A 224 -0.77 0.16 -13.00
N ILE A 225 -1.72 1.04 -13.32
CA ILE A 225 -2.78 0.81 -14.29
C ILE A 225 -2.68 1.89 -15.35
N GLN A 226 -2.44 1.49 -16.60
CA GLN A 226 -2.47 2.38 -17.75
C GLN A 226 -3.75 2.13 -18.56
N THR A 227 -4.50 3.17 -18.88
CA THR A 227 -5.78 3.04 -19.62
C THR A 227 -6.19 4.34 -20.31
N LEU A 228 -7.21 4.29 -21.15
CA LEU A 228 -7.89 5.48 -21.67
C LEU A 228 -9.03 5.88 -20.73
N LEU A 229 -9.30 7.19 -20.61
CA LEU A 229 -10.33 7.71 -19.71
C LEU A 229 -11.72 7.09 -19.95
N LYS A 230 -12.09 6.81 -21.21
CA LYS A 230 -13.36 6.17 -21.57
C LYS A 230 -13.53 4.76 -20.99
N ASN A 231 -12.42 4.06 -20.76
CA ASN A 231 -12.42 2.67 -20.28
C ASN A 231 -12.54 2.59 -18.74
N ILE A 232 -12.51 3.73 -18.04
CA ILE A 232 -12.46 3.77 -16.57
C ILE A 232 -13.67 3.07 -15.93
N GLU A 233 -14.86 3.18 -16.53
CA GLU A 233 -16.09 2.58 -16.02
C GLU A 233 -16.06 1.05 -16.06
N THR A 234 -15.18 0.48 -16.87
CA THR A 234 -15.00 -0.97 -17.04
C THR A 234 -13.77 -1.51 -16.33
N LEU A 235 -13.02 -0.68 -15.61
CA LEU A 235 -11.80 -1.11 -14.94
C LEU A 235 -12.10 -2.22 -13.94
N ALA A 236 -11.44 -3.36 -14.15
CA ALA A 236 -11.42 -4.46 -13.21
C ALA A 236 -10.70 -4.04 -11.92
N VAL A 237 -11.02 -4.74 -10.84
CA VAL A 237 -10.41 -4.54 -9.53
C VAL A 237 -8.89 -4.76 -9.60
N ALA A 238 -8.10 -3.83 -9.05
CA ALA A 238 -6.64 -3.86 -9.13
C ALA A 238 -6.01 -4.43 -7.86
N SER A 239 -5.23 -5.50 -7.99
CA SER A 239 -4.42 -6.04 -6.89
C SER A 239 -3.04 -5.36 -6.79
N LEU A 240 -2.61 -5.01 -5.58
CA LEU A 240 -1.43 -4.20 -5.24
C LEU A 240 -0.05 -4.85 -5.48
N SER A 241 0.09 -5.75 -6.45
CA SER A 241 1.35 -6.41 -6.81
C SER A 241 1.48 -6.73 -8.29
N GLN A 242 0.57 -6.19 -9.11
CA GLN A 242 0.48 -6.47 -10.54
C GLN A 242 0.28 -5.17 -11.30
N ASP A 243 0.97 -5.00 -12.41
CA ASP A 243 0.73 -3.89 -13.33
C ASP A 243 -0.28 -4.30 -14.41
N TYR A 244 -1.06 -3.33 -14.87
CA TYR A 244 -2.16 -3.52 -15.82
C TYR A 244 -2.07 -2.49 -16.96
N ASP A 245 -2.30 -2.95 -18.19
CA ASP A 245 -2.45 -2.10 -19.36
C ASP A 245 -3.78 -2.42 -20.06
N PHE A 246 -4.65 -1.41 -20.14
CA PHE A 246 -5.99 -1.45 -20.72
C PHE A 246 -6.14 -0.42 -21.85
N THR A 247 -5.04 -0.07 -22.53
CA THR A 247 -5.07 0.89 -23.66
C THR A 247 -5.72 0.30 -24.91
N ASP A 248 -5.63 -1.01 -25.13
CA ASP A 248 -6.19 -1.73 -26.28
C ASP A 248 -7.44 -2.56 -25.94
N VAL A 249 -8.47 -1.95 -25.33
CA VAL A 249 -9.80 -2.58 -25.26
C VAL A 249 -10.58 -2.31 -26.54
N THR A 250 -10.64 -3.32 -27.40
CA THR A 250 -11.63 -3.35 -28.49
C THR A 250 -12.99 -3.54 -27.84
N GLU A 251 -13.89 -2.58 -28.01
CA GLU A 251 -15.28 -2.65 -27.60
C GLU A 251 -15.92 -3.87 -28.30
N VAL A 252 -16.12 -4.96 -27.55
CA VAL A 252 -17.01 -6.02 -28.01
C VAL A 252 -18.40 -5.54 -27.67
N GLU A 253 -19.13 -5.03 -28.68
CA GLU A 253 -20.56 -4.78 -28.56
C GLU A 253 -21.24 -6.06 -28.05
N ILE A 254 -21.72 -5.99 -26.82
CA ILE A 254 -22.48 -7.09 -26.21
C ILE A 254 -23.90 -6.96 -26.77
N SER A 255 -24.21 -7.73 -27.82
CA SER A 255 -25.59 -7.93 -28.24
C SER A 255 -26.36 -8.56 -27.07
N THR A 256 -27.36 -7.84 -26.57
CA THR A 256 -28.33 -8.30 -25.58
C THR A 256 -29.05 -9.54 -26.09
N GLU A 257 -28.72 -10.73 -25.57
CA GLU A 257 -29.71 -11.74 -25.20
C GLU A 257 -29.14 -12.67 -24.12
N SER A 258 -29.84 -12.71 -22.99
CA SER A 258 -29.84 -13.75 -21.95
C SER A 258 -28.57 -13.93 -21.10
N SER A 259 -28.72 -13.55 -19.83
CA SER A 259 -27.82 -13.80 -18.70
C SER A 259 -27.21 -15.20 -18.69
N ILE A 260 -25.94 -15.28 -19.08
CA ILE A 260 -24.99 -16.28 -18.60
C ILE A 260 -23.88 -15.50 -17.91
N LEU A 261 -23.70 -15.72 -16.60
CA LEU A 261 -22.51 -15.26 -15.87
C LEU A 261 -21.28 -15.95 -16.48
N ARG A 262 -20.71 -15.34 -17.52
CA ARG A 262 -19.35 -15.64 -17.95
C ARG A 262 -18.44 -14.67 -17.22
N ALA A 263 -17.67 -15.19 -16.26
CA ALA A 263 -16.50 -14.47 -15.77
C ALA A 263 -15.64 -14.09 -16.99
N PRO A 264 -15.24 -12.82 -17.16
CA PRO A 264 -14.34 -12.44 -18.24
C PRO A 264 -13.08 -13.28 -18.08
N THR A 265 -12.80 -14.08 -19.10
CA THR A 265 -11.60 -14.92 -19.09
C THR A 265 -10.43 -13.98 -19.37
N PRO A 266 -9.42 -13.86 -18.48
CA PRO A 266 -8.28 -12.98 -18.71
C PRO A 266 -7.65 -13.31 -20.06
N LYS A 267 -7.48 -12.30 -20.91
CA LYS A 267 -6.86 -12.48 -22.23
C LYS A 267 -5.41 -12.89 -22.01
N ILE A 268 -5.07 -14.06 -22.54
CA ILE A 268 -3.79 -14.71 -22.33
C ILE A 268 -2.76 -14.06 -23.25
N ILE A 269 -1.73 -13.42 -22.69
CA ILE A 269 -0.56 -12.96 -23.45
C ILE A 269 0.21 -14.20 -23.90
N PRO A 270 0.31 -14.48 -25.22
CA PRO A 270 1.05 -15.63 -25.72
C PRO A 270 2.54 -15.48 -25.37
N GLY A 271 3.14 -16.50 -24.76
CA GLY A 271 4.58 -16.58 -24.52
C GLY A 271 5.08 -16.29 -23.10
N THR A 272 4.24 -15.78 -22.20
CA THR A 272 4.59 -15.67 -20.77
C THR A 272 4.38 -17.03 -20.09
N ILE A 273 5.38 -17.55 -19.38
CA ILE A 273 5.24 -18.81 -18.61
C ILE A 273 4.59 -18.51 -17.26
N ARG A 274 3.46 -19.16 -16.94
CA ARG A 274 2.79 -19.01 -15.63
C ARG A 274 1.93 -20.21 -15.25
N ILE A 275 1.67 -20.37 -13.95
CA ILE A 275 0.57 -21.18 -13.42
C ILE A 275 -0.60 -20.22 -13.15
N SER A 276 -1.77 -20.50 -13.71
CA SER A 276 -3.00 -19.68 -13.52
C SER A 276 -3.98 -20.33 -12.54
N THR A 277 -3.98 -21.66 -12.46
CA THR A 277 -4.73 -22.44 -11.48
C THR A 277 -3.83 -23.62 -11.06
N PRO A 278 -3.49 -23.76 -9.77
CA PRO A 278 -3.99 -22.98 -8.64
C PRO A 278 -3.37 -21.58 -8.55
N ARG A 279 -4.03 -20.70 -7.82
CA ARG A 279 -3.40 -19.52 -7.20
C ARG A 279 -2.66 -19.94 -5.93
N GLU A 280 -1.74 -19.12 -5.44
CA GLU A 280 -1.01 -19.43 -4.20
C GLU A 280 -1.98 -19.68 -3.04
N ASN A 281 -1.87 -20.86 -2.44
CA ASN A 281 -2.72 -21.34 -1.34
C ASN A 281 -4.22 -21.46 -1.71
N GLU A 282 -4.57 -21.54 -3.00
CA GLU A 282 -5.94 -21.82 -3.43
C GLU A 282 -6.39 -23.19 -2.92
N SER A 283 -7.65 -23.30 -2.51
CA SER A 283 -8.22 -24.55 -2.01
C SER A 283 -9.28 -25.10 -2.96
N PHE A 284 -9.24 -26.40 -3.26
CA PHE A 284 -10.22 -27.09 -4.08
C PHE A 284 -11.10 -28.02 -3.26
N VAL A 285 -12.38 -28.04 -3.59
CA VAL A 285 -13.32 -29.08 -3.12
C VAL A 285 -13.32 -30.31 -4.04
N ASP A 286 -12.84 -30.15 -5.28
CA ASP A 286 -12.64 -31.26 -6.22
C ASP A 286 -11.32 -31.98 -5.89
N SER A 287 -11.37 -33.29 -5.70
CA SER A 287 -10.18 -34.12 -5.50
C SER A 287 -9.39 -34.37 -6.79
N LYS A 288 -9.86 -33.91 -7.95
CA LYS A 288 -9.10 -33.84 -9.22
C LYS A 288 -9.14 -32.41 -9.80
N PRO A 289 -8.45 -31.44 -9.16
CA PRO A 289 -8.46 -30.05 -9.60
C PRO A 289 -8.06 -29.89 -11.06
N LEU A 290 -8.68 -28.94 -11.75
CA LEU A 290 -8.26 -28.53 -13.09
C LEU A 290 -7.14 -27.49 -12.96
N PHE A 291 -5.93 -27.88 -13.34
CA PHE A 291 -4.79 -26.99 -13.42
C PHE A 291 -4.72 -26.30 -14.78
N ARG A 292 -4.32 -25.03 -14.77
CA ARG A 292 -4.24 -24.20 -15.99
C ARG A 292 -3.03 -23.29 -15.89
N GLY A 293 -2.48 -22.93 -17.04
CA GLY A 293 -1.44 -21.92 -17.10
C GLY A 293 -1.05 -21.57 -18.51
N THR A 294 0.09 -20.90 -18.65
CA THR A 294 0.63 -20.52 -19.95
C THR A 294 2.10 -20.90 -20.08
N ALA A 295 2.53 -21.12 -21.31
CA ALA A 295 3.89 -21.38 -21.75
C ALA A 295 4.07 -20.76 -23.15
N LEU A 296 5.22 -20.97 -23.79
CA LEU A 296 5.34 -20.68 -25.22
C LEU A 296 4.28 -21.47 -26.02
N PRO A 297 3.75 -20.94 -27.14
CA PRO A 297 2.84 -21.68 -28.02
C PRO A 297 3.40 -23.01 -28.50
N ASN A 298 2.56 -24.06 -28.52
CA ASN A 298 2.91 -25.42 -28.97
C ASN A 298 4.11 -26.06 -28.25
N GLN A 299 4.35 -25.70 -27.00
CA GLN A 299 5.50 -26.14 -26.21
C GLN A 299 5.10 -27.16 -25.14
N LYS A 300 6.00 -28.11 -24.87
CA LYS A 300 5.86 -29.09 -23.78
C LYS A 300 5.99 -28.43 -22.41
N VAL A 301 5.08 -28.77 -21.51
CA VAL A 301 5.04 -28.38 -20.11
C VAL A 301 4.98 -29.65 -19.28
N ARG A 302 6.05 -29.91 -18.54
CA ARG A 302 6.14 -31.02 -17.59
C ARG A 302 5.53 -30.60 -16.27
N ILE A 303 4.62 -31.38 -15.72
CA ILE A 303 3.90 -31.09 -14.47
C ILE A 303 4.27 -32.13 -13.42
N LYS A 304 4.55 -31.67 -12.19
CA LYS A 304 4.82 -32.50 -11.02
C LYS A 304 3.94 -32.07 -9.84
N ILE A 305 3.29 -33.00 -9.16
CA ILE A 305 2.51 -32.73 -7.92
C ILE A 305 3.11 -33.53 -6.76
N GLU A 306 3.42 -32.87 -5.64
CA GLU A 306 4.18 -33.46 -4.51
C GLU A 306 3.31 -34.05 -3.37
N SER A 307 2.22 -34.73 -3.71
CA SER A 307 1.33 -35.42 -2.75
C SER A 307 1.55 -36.93 -2.74
N GLU A 308 1.55 -37.48 -3.95
CA GLU A 308 2.08 -38.74 -4.44
C GLU A 308 2.72 -38.32 -5.76
N ILE A 309 3.94 -38.75 -6.10
CA ILE A 309 4.71 -38.18 -7.22
C ILE A 309 3.98 -38.45 -8.56
N ILE A 310 3.05 -37.56 -8.93
CA ILE A 310 2.39 -37.53 -10.24
C ILE A 310 3.27 -36.67 -11.12
N ILE A 311 3.81 -37.27 -12.18
CA ILE A 311 4.60 -36.59 -13.21
C ILE A 311 3.90 -36.83 -14.54
N ASP A 312 3.53 -35.75 -15.23
CA ASP A 312 2.89 -35.81 -16.53
C ASP A 312 3.41 -34.70 -17.46
N GLU A 313 3.07 -34.78 -18.75
CA GLU A 313 3.46 -33.81 -19.77
C GLU A 313 2.24 -33.38 -20.59
N VAL A 314 2.04 -32.07 -20.71
CA VAL A 314 1.00 -31.46 -21.54
C VAL A 314 1.64 -30.52 -22.55
N THR A 315 1.05 -30.40 -23.73
CA THR A 315 1.46 -29.40 -24.74
C THR A 315 0.55 -28.19 -24.65
N SER A 316 1.13 -26.99 -24.61
CA SER A 316 0.37 -25.74 -24.72
C SER A 316 -0.21 -25.58 -26.13
N ASP A 317 -1.36 -24.93 -26.26
CA ASP A 317 -2.01 -24.67 -27.53
C ASP A 317 -1.30 -23.59 -28.37
N SER A 318 -1.89 -23.24 -29.53
CA SER A 318 -1.37 -22.20 -30.43
C SER A 318 -1.34 -20.80 -29.81
N ASN A 319 -2.02 -20.58 -28.68
CA ASN A 319 -2.02 -19.34 -27.91
C ASN A 319 -1.13 -19.45 -26.65
N GLY A 320 -0.42 -20.56 -26.46
CA GLY A 320 0.43 -20.81 -25.30
C GLY A 320 -0.32 -21.24 -24.05
N VAL A 321 -1.57 -21.67 -24.15
CA VAL A 321 -2.39 -22.11 -23.00
C VAL A 321 -2.25 -23.60 -22.79
N TRP A 322 -2.02 -24.04 -21.56
CA TRP A 322 -2.08 -25.45 -21.20
C TRP A 322 -3.14 -25.69 -20.12
N THR A 323 -3.76 -26.86 -20.17
CA THR A 323 -4.71 -27.35 -19.17
C THR A 323 -4.36 -28.78 -18.80
N TYR A 324 -4.47 -29.11 -17.51
CA TYR A 324 -4.14 -30.43 -17.01
C TYR A 324 -5.11 -30.82 -15.92
N ARG A 325 -5.68 -32.02 -16.03
CA ARG A 325 -6.50 -32.61 -14.98
C ARG A 325 -5.87 -33.96 -14.57
N PRO A 326 -5.48 -34.13 -13.30
CA PRO A 326 -4.86 -35.37 -12.86
C PRO A 326 -5.75 -36.59 -13.10
N PRO A 327 -5.18 -37.72 -13.58
CA PRO A 327 -5.93 -38.96 -13.74
C PRO A 327 -6.29 -39.58 -12.38
N LEU A 328 -5.42 -39.38 -11.38
CA LEU A 328 -5.56 -39.88 -10.01
C LEU A 328 -6.11 -38.79 -9.07
N SER A 329 -6.89 -39.20 -8.07
CA SER A 329 -7.42 -38.28 -7.06
C SER A 329 -6.32 -37.85 -6.09
N ILE A 330 -6.26 -36.55 -5.81
CA ILE A 330 -5.35 -35.95 -4.82
C ILE A 330 -6.04 -36.02 -3.44
N PRO A 331 -5.38 -36.54 -2.39
CA PRO A 331 -5.97 -36.67 -1.06
C PRO A 331 -6.18 -35.29 -0.40
N PRO A 332 -7.09 -35.17 0.59
CA PRO A 332 -7.24 -33.93 1.33
C PRO A 332 -5.94 -33.51 2.03
N GLY A 333 -5.60 -32.22 2.00
CA GLY A 333 -4.37 -31.69 2.58
C GLY A 333 -3.72 -30.58 1.76
N GLN A 334 -2.52 -30.15 2.17
CA GLN A 334 -1.68 -29.18 1.47
C GLN A 334 -0.78 -29.88 0.45
N HIS A 335 -0.68 -29.30 -0.73
CA HIS A 335 0.00 -29.86 -1.90
C HIS A 335 0.76 -28.78 -2.65
N LYS A 336 1.65 -29.21 -3.53
CA LYS A 336 2.50 -28.33 -4.34
C LYS A 336 2.55 -28.81 -5.77
N ILE A 337 2.22 -27.94 -6.72
CA ILE A 337 2.38 -28.17 -8.15
C ILE A 337 3.66 -27.47 -8.63
N THR A 338 4.45 -28.16 -9.44
CA THR A 338 5.63 -27.64 -10.12
C THR A 338 5.47 -27.84 -11.61
N ILE A 339 5.73 -26.82 -12.42
CA ILE A 339 5.81 -26.93 -13.87
C ILE A 339 7.24 -26.68 -14.34
N GLU A 340 7.66 -27.39 -15.38
CA GLU A 340 8.94 -27.20 -16.08
C GLU A 340 8.68 -27.05 -17.59
N THR A 341 9.16 -25.98 -18.20
CA THR A 341 9.02 -25.71 -19.65
C THR A 341 10.16 -24.81 -20.13
N ILE A 342 10.28 -24.52 -21.43
CA ILE A 342 11.34 -23.65 -21.99
C ILE A 342 10.81 -22.24 -22.31
N ASP A 343 11.66 -21.23 -22.16
CA ASP A 343 11.37 -19.86 -22.54
C ASP A 343 11.76 -19.51 -23.99
N SER A 344 11.51 -18.26 -24.39
CA SER A 344 11.79 -17.75 -25.75
C SER A 344 13.27 -17.77 -26.14
N PHE A 345 14.17 -17.93 -25.17
CA PHE A 345 15.61 -18.04 -25.37
C PHE A 345 16.09 -19.52 -25.34
N GLY A 346 15.17 -20.48 -25.23
CA GLY A 346 15.46 -21.90 -25.15
C GLY A 346 15.94 -22.37 -23.78
N VAL A 347 15.78 -21.55 -22.73
CA VAL A 347 16.22 -21.87 -21.37
C VAL A 347 15.09 -22.53 -20.58
N SER A 348 15.38 -23.61 -19.84
CA SER A 348 14.41 -24.26 -18.96
C SER A 348 14.00 -23.35 -17.79
N LYS A 349 12.70 -23.29 -17.52
CA LYS A 349 12.05 -22.54 -16.44
C LYS A 349 11.22 -23.48 -15.58
N ILE A 350 11.35 -23.29 -14.28
CA ILE A 350 10.62 -24.05 -13.27
C ILE A 350 9.77 -23.08 -12.45
N LEU A 351 8.47 -23.32 -12.35
CA LEU A 351 7.55 -22.54 -11.52
C LEU A 351 6.82 -23.47 -10.55
N THR A 352 6.49 -22.96 -9.37
CA THR A 352 5.89 -23.74 -8.29
C THR A 352 4.75 -22.96 -7.64
N GLN A 353 3.67 -23.66 -7.25
CA GLN A 353 2.52 -23.09 -6.53
C GLN A 353 2.03 -24.05 -5.44
N ASN A 354 1.69 -23.53 -4.27
CA ASN A 354 1.03 -24.31 -3.21
C ASN A 354 -0.49 -24.26 -3.35
N PHE A 355 -1.19 -25.34 -3.00
CA PHE A 355 -2.65 -25.43 -3.00
C PHE A 355 -3.15 -26.45 -1.98
N ALA A 356 -4.42 -26.37 -1.60
CA ALA A 356 -5.04 -27.34 -0.70
C ALA A 356 -6.20 -28.09 -1.37
N VAL A 357 -6.46 -29.32 -0.94
CA VAL A 357 -7.67 -30.09 -1.27
C VAL A 357 -8.45 -30.33 0.01
N PHE A 358 -9.73 -29.99 0.05
CA PHE A 358 -10.60 -30.25 1.19
C PHE A 358 -11.15 -31.69 1.17
N ALA A 359 -11.50 -32.21 2.33
CA ALA A 359 -12.25 -33.45 2.43
C ALA A 359 -13.64 -33.24 1.82
N GLN A 360 -14.08 -34.14 0.93
CA GLN A 360 -15.44 -34.08 0.38
C GLN A 360 -16.45 -34.16 1.54
N GLY A 361 -17.30 -33.14 1.71
CA GLY A 361 -18.41 -33.14 2.66
C GLY A 361 -18.52 -31.95 3.63
N SER A 362 -17.57 -31.01 3.66
CA SER A 362 -17.67 -29.84 4.55
C SER A 362 -18.36 -28.65 3.85
N GLN A 363 -19.67 -28.49 4.08
CA GLN A 363 -20.38 -27.24 3.78
C GLN A 363 -20.11 -26.23 4.91
N VAL A 364 -19.75 -24.98 4.55
CA VAL A 364 -19.96 -23.83 5.44
C VAL A 364 -21.23 -23.15 4.95
N ALA A 365 -22.30 -23.27 5.74
CA ALA A 365 -23.53 -22.52 5.55
C ALA A 365 -23.36 -21.17 6.24
N GLU A 366 -23.34 -20.08 5.47
CA GLU A 366 -23.60 -18.74 5.99
C GLU A 366 -24.98 -18.28 5.52
N SER A 367 -25.79 -17.77 6.46
CA SER A 367 -27.21 -17.50 6.29
C SER A 367 -27.48 -16.27 5.41
N ALA A 368 -28.38 -16.42 4.44
CA ALA A 368 -28.97 -15.31 3.70
C ALA A 368 -29.98 -14.55 4.58
N THR A 369 -29.84 -13.22 4.66
CA THR A 369 -30.90 -12.31 5.14
C THR A 369 -31.89 -12.01 4.01
N PRO A 370 -33.22 -11.95 4.27
CA PRO A 370 -34.21 -11.78 3.21
C PRO A 370 -34.33 -10.33 2.68
N SER A 371 -34.55 -10.28 1.37
CA SER A 371 -34.73 -9.11 0.49
C SER A 371 -36.00 -8.30 0.77
N ALA A 372 -35.93 -6.98 0.56
CA ALA A 372 -37.04 -6.03 0.71
C ALA A 372 -37.93 -5.96 -0.54
N THR A 373 -39.24 -5.96 -0.33
CA THR A 373 -40.31 -5.84 -1.35
C THR A 373 -40.56 -4.37 -1.74
N PRO A 374 -40.73 -4.01 -3.03
CA PRO A 374 -41.10 -2.65 -3.42
C PRO A 374 -42.64 -2.46 -3.41
N THR A 375 -43.09 -1.35 -2.83
CA THR A 375 -44.51 -0.91 -2.83
C THR A 375 -44.71 0.20 -3.87
N LYS A 376 -45.81 0.12 -4.64
CA LYS A 376 -46.16 1.03 -5.74
C LYS A 376 -46.66 2.41 -5.27
N THR A 377 -46.31 3.40 -6.08
CA THR A 377 -46.71 4.83 -6.15
C THR A 377 -48.21 5.10 -6.28
N PRO A 378 -48.68 6.29 -5.84
CA PRO A 378 -49.66 7.04 -6.64
C PRO A 378 -49.17 8.41 -7.11
N THR A 379 -49.58 8.75 -8.33
CA THR A 379 -49.38 9.98 -9.12
C THR A 379 -49.99 11.24 -8.47
N PRO A 380 -49.38 12.42 -8.69
CA PRO A 380 -50.20 13.60 -9.00
C PRO A 380 -49.70 14.43 -10.20
N THR A 381 -50.68 15.12 -10.78
CA THR A 381 -50.73 15.80 -12.08
C THR A 381 -50.04 17.18 -12.10
N THR A 382 -49.64 17.59 -13.31
CA THR A 382 -49.03 18.84 -13.80
C THR A 382 -49.78 20.14 -13.42
N PRO A 383 -49.11 21.32 -13.44
CA PRO A 383 -49.14 22.15 -14.67
C PRO A 383 -47.85 22.93 -15.04
N LYS A 384 -47.80 23.29 -16.33
CA LYS A 384 -46.83 24.07 -17.13
C LYS A 384 -46.89 25.59 -16.86
N PRO A 385 -45.76 26.33 -16.92
CA PRO A 385 -45.59 27.46 -17.88
C PRO A 385 -44.15 27.52 -18.48
N THR A 386 -43.97 27.68 -19.80
CA THR A 386 -43.80 28.93 -20.60
C THR A 386 -42.37 29.51 -20.60
N ALA A 387 -41.80 29.60 -21.80
CA ALA A 387 -40.44 30.06 -22.09
C ALA A 387 -40.33 31.59 -22.28
N THR A 388 -39.16 32.15 -22.03
CA THR A 388 -38.74 33.48 -22.54
C THR A 388 -37.22 33.49 -22.74
N PRO A 389 -36.69 33.96 -23.90
CA PRO A 389 -35.25 33.98 -24.20
C PRO A 389 -34.63 35.37 -23.95
N THR A 390 -33.35 35.48 -23.55
CA THR A 390 -32.59 36.74 -23.70
C THR A 390 -31.06 36.53 -23.76
N VAL A 391 -30.54 36.75 -24.98
CA VAL A 391 -29.34 37.49 -25.47
C VAL A 391 -27.99 37.48 -24.70
N ALA A 392 -26.93 37.24 -25.49
CA ALA A 392 -25.49 37.30 -25.24
C ALA A 392 -24.91 38.72 -25.05
N PRO A 393 -23.61 38.84 -24.68
CA PRO A 393 -22.70 39.56 -25.58
C PRO A 393 -21.32 38.90 -25.78
N VAL A 394 -20.71 39.31 -26.89
CA VAL A 394 -19.40 38.94 -27.47
C VAL A 394 -18.30 39.88 -26.98
N LEU A 395 -17.09 39.40 -26.70
CA LEU A 395 -15.82 40.16 -26.89
C LEU A 395 -14.61 39.24 -27.20
N SER A 396 -13.73 39.79 -28.04
CA SER A 396 -12.59 39.22 -28.80
C SER A 396 -11.30 38.96 -28.00
N PRO A 397 -10.27 38.27 -28.56
CA PRO A 397 -9.14 37.72 -27.82
C PRO A 397 -7.93 38.68 -27.72
N ILE A 398 -7.16 38.56 -26.62
CA ILE A 398 -5.82 39.13 -26.44
C ILE A 398 -4.82 37.98 -26.24
N ALA A 399 -3.70 38.04 -26.95
CA ALA A 399 -2.65 37.03 -26.97
C ALA A 399 -1.64 37.19 -25.81
N THR A 400 -0.79 36.15 -25.62
CA THR A 400 0.58 36.12 -24.99
C THR A 400 0.66 35.40 -23.63
N PRO A 401 1.80 34.80 -23.19
CA PRO A 401 2.91 34.09 -23.87
C PRO A 401 3.04 32.61 -23.42
N THR A 402 3.81 31.83 -24.17
CA THR A 402 4.25 30.46 -23.83
C THR A 402 5.45 30.50 -22.87
N LEU A 403 5.38 29.79 -21.75
CA LEU A 403 6.55 29.51 -20.90
C LEU A 403 6.95 28.04 -21.00
N THR A 404 8.26 27.85 -21.23
CA THR A 404 8.94 26.56 -21.39
C THR A 404 9.22 25.97 -20.00
N SER A 405 8.85 24.72 -19.76
CA SER A 405 9.11 24.02 -18.50
C SER A 405 10.54 23.47 -18.45
N LEU A 406 11.20 23.65 -17.29
CA LEU A 406 12.52 23.10 -16.96
C LEU A 406 12.35 21.72 -16.28
N PRO A 407 13.22 20.72 -16.52
CA PRO A 407 13.07 19.37 -15.98
C PRO A 407 13.22 19.28 -14.45
N SER A 408 12.42 18.40 -13.83
CA SER A 408 12.41 18.10 -12.39
C SER A 408 13.28 16.88 -12.08
N ILE A 409 14.29 17.06 -11.23
CA ILE A 409 15.10 15.99 -10.62
C ILE A 409 14.42 15.54 -9.32
N THR A 410 14.16 14.23 -9.18
CA THR A 410 13.58 13.63 -7.96
C THR A 410 14.70 13.17 -7.04
N VAL A 411 14.84 13.79 -5.88
CA VAL A 411 15.79 13.45 -4.81
C VAL A 411 15.06 12.78 -3.63
N SER A 412 15.75 11.89 -2.91
CA SER A 412 15.17 11.10 -1.82
C SER A 412 15.08 11.90 -0.50
N PRO A 413 14.10 11.61 0.39
CA PRO A 413 13.96 12.26 1.68
C PRO A 413 15.19 12.08 2.57
N THR A 414 15.61 13.12 3.27
CA THR A 414 16.74 13.10 4.22
C THR A 414 16.24 13.48 5.60
N LYS A 415 16.60 12.69 6.60
CA LYS A 415 16.28 12.94 8.01
C LYS A 415 17.07 14.17 8.49
N ILE A 416 16.41 15.13 9.13
CA ILE A 416 17.10 16.24 9.80
C ILE A 416 17.80 15.64 11.03
N PRO A 417 19.14 15.77 11.15
CA PRO A 417 19.83 15.29 12.34
C PRO A 417 19.32 16.08 13.55
N VAL A 418 18.70 15.37 14.49
CA VAL A 418 18.48 15.91 15.83
C VAL A 418 19.88 16.14 16.41
N ILE A 419 20.25 17.40 16.63
CA ILE A 419 21.36 17.75 17.53
C ILE A 419 20.92 17.39 18.94
N THR A 420 20.96 16.10 19.26
CA THR A 420 20.90 15.64 20.64
C THR A 420 22.13 16.22 21.30
N PRO A 421 22.03 17.05 22.36
CA PRO A 421 23.18 17.34 23.19
C PRO A 421 23.78 15.97 23.55
N ALA A 422 25.10 15.84 23.40
CA ALA A 422 25.80 14.58 23.62
C ALA A 422 25.20 13.89 24.85
N PRO A 423 24.70 12.65 24.74
CA PRO A 423 24.15 11.98 25.90
C PRO A 423 25.24 11.99 26.97
N PRO A 424 24.95 12.31 28.25
CA PRO A 424 25.91 12.00 29.29
C PRO A 424 26.27 10.52 29.12
N GLY A 425 27.57 10.26 29.00
CA GLY A 425 28.11 9.03 28.41
C GLY A 425 27.34 7.75 28.76
N ASN A 426 27.06 6.96 27.72
CA ASN A 426 26.78 5.52 27.76
C ASN A 426 26.47 4.90 29.15
N THR A 427 25.20 4.88 29.52
CA THR A 427 24.75 4.15 30.72
C THR A 427 24.86 2.61 30.60
N SER A 428 25.34 2.09 29.48
CA SER A 428 25.71 0.68 29.32
C SER A 428 26.91 0.27 30.20
N SER A 429 27.79 1.23 30.56
CA SER A 429 28.80 0.99 31.60
C SER A 429 28.20 1.09 33.00
N LEU A 430 27.15 1.91 33.20
CA LEU A 430 26.48 2.11 34.49
C LEU A 430 25.66 0.90 34.93
N ILE A 431 24.99 0.17 34.05
CA ILE A 431 24.23 -1.02 34.48
C ILE A 431 25.17 -2.18 34.85
N LEU A 432 26.26 -2.38 34.09
CA LEU A 432 27.28 -3.38 34.46
C LEU A 432 28.10 -2.95 35.67
N THR A 433 28.45 -1.67 35.82
CA THR A 433 29.14 -1.18 37.03
C THR A 433 28.21 -1.13 38.22
N VAL A 434 26.92 -0.82 38.09
CA VAL A 434 25.95 -0.88 39.20
C VAL A 434 25.71 -2.31 39.63
N ILE A 435 25.61 -3.29 38.72
CA ILE A 435 25.52 -4.72 39.06
C ILE A 435 26.83 -5.22 39.68
N SER A 436 27.99 -4.79 39.15
CA SER A 436 29.31 -5.14 39.71
C SER A 436 29.53 -4.52 41.08
N VAL A 437 29.11 -3.26 41.28
CA VAL A 437 29.18 -2.52 42.55
C VAL A 437 28.19 -3.13 43.55
N LEU A 438 26.98 -3.52 43.15
CA LEU A 438 26.04 -4.25 44.00
C LEU A 438 26.56 -5.64 44.39
N LEU A 439 27.24 -6.36 43.48
CA LEU A 439 27.87 -7.65 43.78
C LEU A 439 29.11 -7.49 44.67
N ILE A 440 29.89 -6.43 44.49
CA ILE A 440 31.02 -6.09 45.37
C ILE A 440 30.52 -5.65 46.75
N PHE A 441 29.46 -4.84 46.84
CA PHE A 441 28.84 -4.44 48.12
C PHE A 441 28.14 -5.61 48.80
N ALA A 442 27.47 -6.51 48.06
CA ALA A 442 26.88 -7.72 48.61
C ALA A 442 27.96 -8.71 49.09
N GLY A 443 29.06 -8.86 48.34
CA GLY A 443 30.21 -9.70 48.72
C GLY A 443 31.02 -9.15 49.89
N SER A 444 31.22 -7.83 49.97
CA SER A 444 31.90 -7.17 51.08
C SER A 444 31.03 -7.10 52.35
N ALA A 445 29.72 -6.88 52.22
CA ALA A 445 28.79 -7.00 53.35
C ALA A 445 28.74 -8.44 53.92
N LEU A 446 28.89 -9.46 53.07
CA LEU A 446 29.04 -10.86 53.50
C LEU A 446 30.32 -11.10 54.31
N LEU A 447 31.42 -10.43 53.93
CA LEU A 447 32.73 -10.54 54.58
C LEU A 447 32.79 -9.84 55.95
N PHE A 448 31.99 -8.78 56.15
CA PHE A 448 31.88 -8.07 57.44
C PHE A 448 30.92 -8.73 58.45
N VAL A 449 30.09 -9.69 58.03
CA VAL A 449 29.12 -10.39 58.90
C VAL A 449 29.58 -11.80 59.30
N LEU A 450 30.76 -12.24 58.82
CA LEU A 450 31.40 -13.51 59.19
C LEU A 450 32.18 -13.43 60.51
#